data_AF-A0A804LXT1-F1
#
_entry.id   AF-A0A804LXT1-F1
#
_cell.length_a   1.000
_cell.length_b   1.000
_cell.length_c   1.000
_cell.angle_alpha   90.00
_cell.angle_beta   90.00
_cell.angle_gamma   90.00
#
_symmetry.space_group_name_H-M   'P 1'
#
loop_
_entity.id
_entity.type
_entity.pdbx_description
1 polymer ?
#
loop_
_entity_poly.entity_id
_entity_poly.type
_entity_poly.pdbx_seq_one_letter_code
_entity_poly.pdbx_strand_id
1 'polypeptide(L)'
;MLIGFIILGSEAIMSYKIWPWSHDTNKMVHMLLHAVALFLGSVGIYAAFKFHNESGIDNLYSLHSWVGLGTICLYGIQLSFVSMQCPDLARDGGVFCLV
;
A
#
# COMPACT_ATOMS: atom_id res chain seq x y z
N MET A 1 -3.58 11.19 4.53
CA MET A 1 -2.46 10.76 3.67
C MET A 1 -1.17 10.51 4.45
N LEU A 2 -0.76 11.40 5.37
CA LEU A 2 0.58 11.34 5.97
C LEU A 2 0.91 10.01 6.69
N ILE A 3 0.05 9.53 7.59
CA ILE A 3 0.34 8.30 8.36
C ILE A 3 0.33 7.05 7.46
N GLY A 4 -0.66 6.92 6.57
CA GLY A 4 -0.76 5.76 5.67
C GLY A 4 0.30 5.76 4.57
N PHE A 5 0.34 6.80 3.73
CA PHE A 5 1.19 6.83 2.55
C PHE A 5 2.66 7.14 2.86
N ILE A 6 2.93 8.04 3.82
CA ILE A 6 4.30 8.48 4.09
C ILE A 6 4.96 7.57 5.12
N ILE A 7 4.38 7.44 6.32
CA ILE A 7 5.01 6.66 7.40
C ILE A 7 4.93 5.15 7.13
N LEU A 8 3.73 4.60 6.96
CA LEU A 8 3.60 3.15 6.72
C LEU A 8 4.18 2.74 5.36
N GLY A 9 4.09 3.60 4.35
CA GLY A 9 4.73 3.39 3.06
C GLY A 9 6.27 3.36 3.14
N SER A 10 6.89 4.24 3.93
CA SER A 10 8.36 4.23 4.10
C SER A 10 8.84 3.02 4.89
N GLU A 11 8.12 2.64 5.95
CA GLU A 11 8.43 1.43 6.73
C GLU A 11 8.27 0.16 5.88
N ALA A 12 7.27 0.12 5.00
CA ALA A 12 7.10 -1.00 4.05
C ALA A 12 8.32 -1.15 3.15
N ILE A 13 8.86 -0.06 2.60
CA ILE A 13 10.06 -0.10 1.74
C ILE A 13 11.31 -0.50 2.54
N MET A 14 11.44 -0.01 3.78
CA MET A 14 12.60 -0.29 4.64
C MET A 14 12.57 -1.70 5.27
N SER A 15 11.42 -2.38 5.28
CA SER A 15 11.24 -3.71 5.88
C SER A 15 12.26 -4.76 5.42
N TYR A 16 12.66 -4.74 4.14
CA TYR A 16 13.69 -5.62 3.58
C TYR A 16 15.08 -5.44 4.19
N LYS A 17 15.35 -4.28 4.79
CA LYS A 17 16.68 -3.91 5.29
C LYS A 17 16.78 -3.99 6.82
N ILE A 18 15.65 -3.87 7.51
CA ILE A 18 15.61 -3.84 8.98
C ILE A 18 15.64 -5.26 9.56
N TRP A 19 15.00 -6.24 8.90
CA TRP A 19 14.83 -7.57 9.47
C TRP A 19 15.69 -8.64 8.74
N PRO A 20 16.58 -9.37 9.44
CA PRO A 20 17.40 -10.43 8.86
C PRO A 20 16.60 -11.75 8.72
N TRP A 21 15.39 -11.66 8.18
CA TRP A 21 14.50 -12.79 7.96
C TRP A 21 14.70 -13.42 6.59
N SER A 22 14.07 -14.57 6.38
CA SER A 22 14.05 -15.21 5.06
C SER A 22 13.44 -14.24 4.04
N HIS A 23 13.95 -14.27 2.81
CA HIS A 23 13.53 -13.38 1.72
C HIS A 23 12.00 -13.43 1.51
N ASP A 24 11.43 -14.61 1.71
CA ASP A 24 10.02 -14.94 1.58
C ASP A 24 9.16 -14.30 2.67
N THR A 25 9.59 -14.38 3.93
CA THR A 25 8.93 -13.69 5.04
C THR A 25 9.00 -12.17 4.91
N ASN A 26 10.12 -11.63 4.44
CA ASN A 26 10.26 -10.18 4.20
C ASN A 26 9.33 -9.70 3.08
N LYS A 27 9.15 -10.51 2.04
CA LYS A 27 8.18 -10.24 0.95
C LYS A 27 6.74 -10.20 1.45
N MET A 28 6.35 -11.13 2.31
CA MET A 28 5.01 -11.13 2.91
C MET A 28 4.76 -9.90 3.78
N VAL A 29 5.71 -9.55 4.65
CA VAL A 29 5.60 -8.37 5.53
C VAL A 29 5.54 -7.08 4.71
N HIS A 30 6.39 -6.93 3.70
CA HIS A 30 6.39 -5.79 2.78
C HIS A 30 5.01 -5.59 2.13
N MET A 31 4.40 -6.67 1.60
CA MET A 31 3.08 -6.60 0.98
C MET A 31 1.96 -6.27 1.97
N LEU A 32 1.99 -6.86 3.17
CA LEU A 32 0.99 -6.57 4.21
C LEU A 32 1.04 -5.10 4.64
N LEU A 33 2.25 -4.54 4.81
CA LEU A 33 2.42 -3.13 5.15
C LEU A 33 1.90 -2.21 4.03
N HIS A 34 2.19 -2.53 2.76
CA HIS A 34 1.64 -1.79 1.62
C HIS A 34 0.10 -1.88 1.52
N ALA A 35 -0.49 -3.04 1.84
CA ALA A 35 -1.94 -3.21 1.85
C ALA A 35 -2.62 -2.35 2.94
N VAL A 36 -2.06 -2.32 4.14
CA VAL A 36 -2.54 -1.48 5.25
C VAL A 36 -2.36 0.01 4.90
N ALA A 37 -1.21 0.40 4.34
CA ALA A 37 -0.96 1.76 3.89
C ALA A 37 -1.98 2.23 2.83
N LEU A 38 -2.33 1.37 1.88
CA LEU A 38 -3.35 1.65 0.86
C LEU A 38 -4.73 1.84 1.48
N PHE A 39 -5.13 0.96 2.41
CA PHE A 39 -6.41 1.09 3.11
C PHE A 39 -6.55 2.41 3.88
N LEU A 40 -5.54 2.78 4.67
CA LEU A 40 -5.51 4.07 5.37
C LEU A 40 -5.47 5.27 4.40
N GLY A 41 -4.83 5.11 3.24
CA GLY A 41 -4.86 6.07 2.14
C GLY A 41 -6.27 6.28 1.58
N SER A 42 -6.99 5.20 1.25
CA SER A 42 -8.36 5.25 0.75
C SER A 42 -9.33 5.91 1.73
N VAL A 43 -9.24 5.59 3.03
CA VAL A 43 -10.04 6.24 4.08
C VAL A 43 -9.77 7.74 4.15
N GLY A 44 -8.51 8.14 3.97
CA GLY A 44 -8.13 9.56 3.92
C GLY A 44 -8.74 10.31 2.74
N ILE A 45 -8.87 9.68 1.56
CA ILE A 45 -9.52 10.30 0.40
C ILE A 45 -11.02 10.39 0.67
N TYR A 46 -11.63 9.31 1.18
CA TYR A 46 -13.04 9.29 1.54
C TYR A 46 -13.41 10.43 2.51
N ALA A 47 -12.58 10.66 3.54
CA ALA A 47 -12.78 11.76 4.48
C ALA A 47 -12.68 13.14 3.81
N ALA A 48 -11.74 13.33 2.88
CA ALA A 48 -11.59 14.60 2.14
C ALA A 48 -12.79 14.87 1.22
N PHE A 49 -13.29 13.85 0.52
CA PHE A 49 -14.49 13.96 -0.31
C PHE A 49 -15.75 14.23 0.52
N LYS A 50 -15.90 13.59 1.69
CA LYS A 50 -17.01 13.87 2.60
C LYS A 50 -17.02 15.33 3.05
N PHE A 51 -15.86 15.87 3.43
CA PHE A 51 -15.73 17.27 3.87
C PHE A 51 -16.09 18.27 2.77
N HIS A 52 -15.65 18.04 1.53
CA HIS A 52 -16.03 18.90 0.40
C HIS A 52 -17.52 18.80 0.04
N ASN A 53 -18.10 17.60 0.13
CA ASN A 53 -19.53 17.36 -0.16
C ASN A 53 -20.44 18.04 0.88
N GLU A 54 -20.06 18.05 2.16
CA GLU A 54 -20.78 18.79 3.22
C GLU A 54 -20.57 20.31 3.12
N SER A 55 -19.45 20.76 2.54
CA SER A 55 -19.13 22.18 2.36
C SER A 55 -19.68 22.80 1.07
N GLY A 56 -20.28 22.00 0.17
CA GLY A 56 -20.87 22.48 -1.09
C GLY A 56 -19.85 23.04 -2.10
N ILE A 57 -18.57 22.66 -1.98
CA ILE A 57 -17.49 23.11 -2.88
C ILE A 57 -17.24 22.01 -3.91
N ASP A 58 -17.06 22.39 -5.18
CA ASP A 58 -16.76 21.44 -6.25
C ASP A 58 -15.53 20.58 -5.93
N ASN A 59 -15.73 19.27 -5.95
CA ASN A 59 -14.68 18.28 -5.75
C ASN A 59 -13.71 18.26 -6.94
N LEU A 60 -12.42 17.98 -6.70
CA LEU A 60 -11.37 17.77 -7.72
C LEU A 60 -10.85 19.01 -8.49
N TYR A 61 -11.11 20.25 -8.07
CA TYR A 61 -10.56 21.43 -8.78
C TYR A 61 -9.05 21.64 -8.58
N SER A 62 -8.50 21.14 -7.48
CA SER A 62 -7.08 21.31 -7.16
C SER A 62 -6.23 20.21 -7.82
N LEU A 63 -5.11 20.61 -8.41
CA LEU A 63 -4.05 19.71 -8.89
C LEU A 63 -3.65 18.67 -7.82
N HIS A 64 -3.71 19.03 -6.55
CA HIS A 64 -3.42 18.13 -5.44
C HIS A 64 -4.35 16.89 -5.41
N SER A 65 -5.64 17.07 -5.73
CA SER A 65 -6.60 15.96 -5.76
C SER A 65 -6.41 15.05 -6.97
N TRP A 66 -6.02 15.62 -8.12
CA TRP A 66 -5.65 14.85 -9.32
C TRP A 66 -4.40 14.00 -9.08
N VAL A 67 -3.34 14.61 -8.52
CA VAL A 67 -2.11 13.89 -8.18
C VAL A 67 -2.40 12.84 -7.10
N GLY A 68 -3.19 13.16 -6.08
CA GLY A 68 -3.60 12.24 -5.03
C GLY A 68 -4.34 11.00 -5.58
N LEU A 69 -5.31 11.21 -6.46
CA LEU A 69 -6.04 10.11 -7.12
C LEU A 69 -5.10 9.27 -8.00
N GLY A 70 -4.25 9.92 -8.80
CA GLY A 70 -3.24 9.25 -9.61
C GLY A 70 -2.29 8.39 -8.76
N THR A 71 -1.81 8.91 -7.63
CA THR A 71 -0.96 8.14 -6.72
C THR A 71 -1.65 6.92 -6.13
N ILE A 72 -2.93 7.00 -5.74
CA ILE A 72 -3.65 5.81 -5.23
C ILE A 72 -3.84 4.76 -6.33
N CYS A 73 -4.20 5.18 -7.55
CA CYS A 73 -4.33 4.26 -8.68
C CYS A 73 -3.01 3.55 -8.99
N LEU A 74 -1.90 4.29 -9.06
CA LEU A 74 -0.57 3.73 -9.29
C LEU A 74 -0.13 2.81 -8.14
N TYR A 75 -0.44 3.17 -6.90
CA TYR A 75 -0.12 2.35 -5.72
C TYR A 75 -0.90 1.03 -5.69
N GLY A 76 -2.16 1.04 -6.13
CA GLY A 76 -2.97 -0.17 -6.31
C GLY A 76 -2.43 -1.10 -7.39
N ILE A 77 -1.99 -0.55 -8.52
CA ILE A 77 -1.32 -1.32 -9.59
C ILE A 77 -0.01 -1.92 -9.07
N GLN A 78 0.80 -1.13 -8.35
CA GLN A 78 2.05 -1.59 -7.73
C GLN A 78 1.80 -2.77 -6.78
N LEU A 79 0.80 -2.67 -5.90
CA LEU A 79 0.43 -3.76 -4.98
C LEU A 79 -0.05 -5.00 -5.74
N SER A 80 -0.84 -4.82 -6.80
CA SER A 80 -1.38 -5.93 -7.61
C SER A 80 -0.27 -6.69 -8.32
N PHE A 81 0.68 -5.97 -8.93
CA PHE A 81 1.83 -6.56 -9.61
C PHE A 81 2.73 -7.32 -8.62
N VAL A 82 3.05 -6.72 -7.47
CA VAL A 82 3.85 -7.39 -6.43
C VAL A 82 3.11 -8.58 -5.83
N SER A 83 1.78 -8.48 -5.67
CA SER A 83 0.95 -9.58 -5.17
C SER A 83 0.94 -10.76 -6.13
N MET A 84 1.01 -10.56 -7.46
CA MET A 84 1.13 -11.67 -8.43
C MET A 84 2.45 -12.43 -8.31
N GLN A 85 3.47 -11.81 -7.72
CA GLN A 85 4.75 -12.46 -7.44
C GLN A 85 4.73 -13.32 -6.16
N CYS A 86 3.68 -13.25 -5.33
CA CYS A 86 3.56 -14.00 -4.08
C CYS A 86 2.71 -15.30 -4.06
N PRO A 87 1.71 -15.57 -4.94
CA PRO A 87 0.95 -16.82 -4.91
C PRO A 87 1.80 -18.07 -5.13
N ASP A 88 2.95 -17.99 -5.81
CA ASP A 88 3.91 -19.11 -5.87
C ASP A 88 4.46 -19.45 -4.48
N LEU A 89 4.69 -18.44 -3.63
CA LEU A 89 5.31 -18.63 -2.31
C LEU A 89 4.37 -19.20 -1.24
N ALA A 90 3.07 -18.88 -1.32
CA ALA A 90 2.06 -19.42 -0.40
C ALA A 90 1.60 -20.84 -0.78
N ARG A 91 1.86 -21.27 -2.03
CA ARG A 91 1.55 -22.62 -2.51
C ARG A 91 2.63 -23.64 -2.13
N ASP A 92 3.84 -23.16 -1.85
CA ASP A 92 5.01 -23.96 -1.44
C ASP A 92 5.11 -24.10 0.09
N GLY A 93 3.96 -24.09 0.77
CA GLY A 93 3.82 -24.05 2.23
C GLY A 93 4.87 -24.88 2.97
N GLY A 94 5.92 -24.23 3.47
CA GLY A 94 6.90 -24.85 4.36
C GLY A 94 7.72 -26.02 3.78
N VAL A 95 7.75 -26.27 2.46
CA VAL A 95 8.55 -27.35 1.85
C VAL A 95 9.80 -26.80 1.15
N PHE A 96 10.44 -25.79 1.75
CA PHE A 96 11.83 -25.44 1.43
C PHE A 96 12.68 -25.46 2.71
N CYS A 97 12.50 -26.52 3.51
CA CYS A 97 13.36 -26.86 4.64
C CYS A 97 14.19 -28.14 4.42
N LEU A 98 14.01 -28.85 3.30
CA LEU A 98 14.85 -29.99 2.92
C LEU A 98 14.88 -30.13 1.39
N VAL A 99 15.88 -29.51 0.75
CA VAL A 99 16.76 -30.04 -0.31
C VAL A 99 17.78 -28.95 -0.64
#